data_AF-A0A3Q3KZ40-F1
#
_entry.id   AF-A0A3Q3KZ40-F1
#
_cell.length_a   1.000
_cell.length_b   1.000
_cell.length_c   1.000
_cell.angle_alpha   90.00
_cell.angle_beta   90.00
_cell.angle_gamma   90.00
#
_symmetry.space_group_name_H-M   'P 1'
#
loop_
_entity.id
_entity.type
_entity.pdbx_description
1 polymer ?
#
loop_
_entity_poly.entity_id
_entity_poly.type
_entity_poly.pdbx_seq_one_letter_code
_entity_poly.pdbx_strand_id
1 'polypeptide(L)'
;MAQGSDSNDTSYKSPSPGSRPGSSDDVKKVMRREKNRIAAQKSRMRQTQKADSLHLESENLEKENAALRKEVKQLTEEAKYLSSVLSSHEPLCTALAHHSNYHHQHITVPHYQH
;
A
#
# COMPACT_ATOMS: atom_id res chain seq x y z
N MET A 1 -28.67 -39.09 -4.02
CA MET A 1 -29.55 -38.87 -5.18
C MET A 1 -30.19 -37.51 -5.05
N ALA A 2 -30.01 -36.62 -6.01
CA ALA A 2 -30.84 -35.44 -6.23
C ALA A 2 -30.80 -35.17 -7.74
N GLN A 3 -31.84 -35.65 -8.42
CA GLN A 3 -32.05 -35.42 -9.85
C GLN A 3 -32.90 -34.15 -9.97
N GLY A 4 -32.31 -33.07 -10.48
CA GLY A 4 -33.03 -31.88 -10.91
C GLY A 4 -33.09 -31.90 -12.44
N SER A 5 -34.12 -32.55 -12.98
CA SER A 5 -34.48 -32.48 -14.38
C SER A 5 -35.38 -31.26 -14.59
N ASP A 6 -34.87 -30.19 -15.19
CA ASP A 6 -35.69 -29.13 -15.76
C ASP A 6 -35.48 -29.11 -17.28
N SER A 7 -36.37 -29.82 -17.96
CA SER A 7 -36.65 -29.61 -19.38
C SER A 7 -37.57 -28.41 -19.49
N ASN A 8 -37.15 -27.34 -20.18
CA ASN A 8 -38.09 -26.56 -20.98
C ASN A 8 -37.39 -25.73 -22.08
N ASP A 9 -37.60 -26.18 -23.32
CA ASP A 9 -37.91 -25.38 -24.50
C ASP A 9 -37.20 -24.01 -24.67
N THR A 10 -35.90 -24.03 -24.97
CA THR A 10 -35.35 -22.97 -25.80
C THR A 10 -35.87 -23.15 -27.22
N SER A 11 -37.06 -22.59 -27.46
CA SER A 11 -37.64 -22.27 -28.77
C SER A 11 -36.52 -22.00 -29.78
N TYR A 12 -36.24 -23.01 -30.62
CA TYR A 12 -35.38 -22.87 -31.78
C TYR A 12 -36.03 -21.84 -32.71
N LYS A 13 -35.58 -20.59 -32.59
CA LYS A 13 -35.94 -19.51 -33.50
C LYS A 13 -35.44 -19.95 -34.89
N SER A 14 -36.34 -20.50 -35.70
CA SER A 14 -36.03 -20.99 -37.03
C SER A 14 -35.28 -19.91 -37.82
N PRO A 15 -34.16 -20.23 -38.49
CA PRO A 15 -33.46 -19.25 -39.30
C PRO A 15 -34.39 -18.84 -40.44
N SER A 16 -34.82 -17.58 -40.42
CA SER A 16 -35.58 -17.00 -41.52
C SER A 16 -34.74 -17.09 -42.82
N PRO A 17 -35.28 -17.59 -43.95
CA PRO A 17 -34.51 -17.90 -45.16
C PRO A 17 -34.19 -16.64 -46.00
N GLY A 18 -33.75 -15.56 -45.34
CA GLY A 18 -33.40 -14.28 -45.98
C GLY A 18 -31.91 -13.94 -45.95
N SER A 19 -31.10 -14.64 -45.16
CA SER A 19 -29.67 -14.35 -45.04
C SER A 19 -28.88 -15.19 -46.04
N ARG A 20 -28.65 -14.63 -47.23
CA ARG A 20 -27.67 -15.18 -48.19
C ARG A 20 -26.34 -15.43 -47.45
N PRO A 21 -25.80 -16.66 -47.45
CA PRO A 21 -24.49 -16.93 -46.87
C PRO A 21 -23.44 -16.21 -47.72
N GLY A 22 -22.81 -15.18 -47.15
CA GLY A 22 -21.82 -14.35 -47.85
C GLY A 22 -22.18 -12.88 -48.02
N SER A 23 -23.18 -12.35 -47.29
CA SER A 23 -23.42 -10.90 -47.25
C SER A 23 -22.26 -10.19 -46.52
N SER A 24 -21.90 -8.99 -46.98
CA SER A 24 -20.97 -8.05 -46.31
C SER A 24 -21.24 -7.90 -44.81
N ASP A 25 -22.49 -8.10 -44.39
CA ASP A 25 -22.92 -7.97 -43.00
C ASP A 25 -22.43 -9.11 -42.10
N ASP A 26 -22.22 -10.32 -42.62
CA ASP A 26 -21.63 -11.43 -41.86
C ASP A 26 -20.16 -11.16 -41.53
N VAL A 27 -19.41 -10.61 -42.48
CA VAL A 27 -18.01 -10.21 -42.29
C VAL A 27 -17.92 -9.10 -41.23
N LYS A 28 -18.78 -8.08 -41.30
CA LYS A 28 -18.85 -7.01 -40.29
C LYS A 28 -19.20 -7.55 -38.90
N LYS A 29 -20.08 -8.55 -38.82
CA LYS A 29 -20.47 -9.20 -37.56
C LYS A 29 -19.31 -10.00 -36.94
N VAL A 30 -18.57 -10.75 -37.75
CA VAL A 30 -17.35 -11.45 -37.30
C VAL A 30 -16.31 -10.45 -36.79
N MET A 31 -16.04 -9.37 -37.54
CA MET A 31 -15.10 -8.33 -37.09
C MET A 31 -15.55 -7.67 -35.78
N ARG A 32 -16.85 -7.44 -35.58
CA ARG A 32 -17.38 -6.87 -34.32
C ARG A 32 -17.18 -7.81 -33.14
N ARG A 33 -17.45 -9.11 -33.33
CA ARG A 33 -17.21 -10.13 -32.30
C ARG A 33 -15.75 -10.22 -31.94
N GLU A 34 -14.86 -10.18 -32.92
CA GLU A 34 -13.43 -10.22 -32.70
C GLU A 34 -12.92 -8.98 -31.94
N LYS A 35 -13.38 -7.79 -32.33
CA LYS A 35 -13.08 -6.55 -31.58
C LYS A 35 -13.58 -6.62 -30.13
N ASN A 36 -14.79 -7.12 -29.90
CA ASN A 36 -15.33 -7.27 -28.55
C ASN A 36 -14.57 -8.33 -27.74
N ARG A 37 -14.15 -9.44 -28.36
CA ARG A 37 -13.32 -10.48 -27.74
C ARG A 37 -12.01 -9.89 -27.23
N ILE A 38 -11.33 -9.11 -28.07
CA ILE A 38 -10.09 -8.41 -27.69
C ILE A 38 -10.35 -7.38 -26.59
N ALA A 39 -11.44 -6.59 -26.69
CA ALA A 39 -11.80 -5.60 -25.67
C ALA A 39 -12.08 -6.25 -24.30
N ALA A 40 -12.82 -7.37 -24.27
CA ALA A 40 -13.10 -8.12 -23.06
C ALA A 40 -11.83 -8.72 -22.45
N GLN A 41 -10.94 -9.29 -23.29
CA GLN A 41 -9.64 -9.79 -22.83
C GLN A 41 -8.79 -8.66 -22.24
N LYS A 42 -8.72 -7.49 -22.91
CA LYS A 42 -7.98 -6.33 -22.42
C LYS A 42 -8.57 -5.79 -21.11
N SER A 43 -9.90 -5.77 -20.98
CA SER A 43 -10.57 -5.35 -19.75
C SER A 43 -10.24 -6.27 -18.58
N ARG A 44 -10.33 -7.59 -18.80
CA ARG A 44 -9.93 -8.59 -17.78
C ARG A 44 -8.47 -8.42 -17.39
N MET A 45 -7.58 -8.30 -18.38
CA MET A 45 -6.15 -8.10 -18.12
C MET A 45 -5.87 -6.85 -17.30
N ARG A 46 -6.51 -5.71 -17.60
CA ARG A 46 -6.36 -4.48 -16.80
C ARG A 46 -6.85 -4.67 -15.36
N GLN A 47 -7.93 -5.41 -15.17
CA GLN A 47 -8.46 -5.68 -13.84
C GLN A 47 -7.50 -6.56 -13.03
N THR A 48 -6.96 -7.62 -13.64
CA THR A 48 -5.91 -8.45 -13.02
C THR A 48 -4.67 -7.64 -12.69
N GLN A 49 -4.14 -6.87 -13.64
CA GLN A 49 -2.96 -6.01 -13.41
C GLN A 49 -3.19 -5.01 -12.26
N LYS A 50 -4.39 -4.44 -12.15
CA LYS A 50 -4.73 -3.54 -11.04
C LYS A 50 -4.74 -4.28 -9.71
N ALA A 51 -5.32 -5.48 -9.65
CA ALA A 51 -5.32 -6.30 -8.45
C ALA A 51 -3.88 -6.67 -8.04
N ASP A 52 -3.06 -7.12 -8.99
CA ASP A 52 -1.66 -7.49 -8.75
C ASP A 52 -0.85 -6.29 -8.24
N SER A 53 -1.04 -5.11 -8.83
CA SER A 53 -0.35 -3.88 -8.41
C SER A 53 -0.71 -3.49 -6.98
N LEU A 54 -2.02 -3.54 -6.63
CA LEU A 54 -2.49 -3.24 -5.29
C LEU A 54 -1.98 -4.26 -4.26
N HIS A 55 -1.93 -5.54 -4.61
CA HIS A 55 -1.38 -6.58 -3.74
C HIS A 55 0.10 -6.33 -3.47
N LEU A 56 0.89 -6.08 -4.51
CA LEU A 56 2.32 -5.81 -4.35
C LEU A 56 2.58 -4.56 -3.51
N GLU A 57 1.80 -3.50 -3.71
CA GLU A 57 1.88 -2.27 -2.92
C GLU A 57 1.55 -2.53 -1.44
N SER A 58 0.49 -3.30 -1.16
CA SER A 58 0.12 -3.71 0.20
C SER A 58 1.25 -4.47 0.88
N GLU A 59 1.82 -5.48 0.21
CA GLU A 59 2.91 -6.27 0.76
C GLU A 59 4.16 -5.42 1.03
N ASN A 60 4.45 -4.45 0.16
CA ASN A 60 5.57 -3.54 0.37
C ASN A 60 5.33 -2.63 1.58
N LEU A 61 4.13 -2.05 1.69
CA LEU A 61 3.76 -1.20 2.82
C LEU A 61 3.76 -1.99 4.14
N GLU A 62 3.32 -3.24 4.14
CA GLU A 62 3.36 -4.11 5.33
C GLU A 62 4.80 -4.36 5.80
N LYS A 63 5.72 -4.65 4.87
CA LYS A 63 7.15 -4.82 5.16
C LYS A 63 7.77 -3.55 5.71
N GLU A 64 7.51 -2.41 5.09
CA GLU A 64 8.04 -1.11 5.52
C GLU A 64 7.48 -0.73 6.90
N ASN A 65 6.18 -0.93 7.13
CA ASN A 65 5.55 -0.67 8.41
C ASN A 65 6.15 -1.55 9.53
N ALA A 66 6.39 -2.83 9.25
CA ALA A 66 7.04 -3.73 10.20
C ALA A 66 8.48 -3.29 10.51
N ALA A 67 9.24 -2.86 9.51
CA ALA A 67 10.60 -2.33 9.69
C ALA A 67 10.61 -1.07 10.55
N LEU A 68 9.76 -0.09 10.23
CA LEU A 68 9.62 1.16 11.00
C LEU A 68 9.19 0.90 12.45
N ARG A 69 8.23 0.00 12.68
CA ARG A 69 7.83 -0.38 14.05
C ARG A 69 8.97 -0.99 14.85
N LYS A 70 9.82 -1.79 14.21
CA LYS A 70 11.01 -2.37 14.84
C LYS A 70 12.02 -1.28 15.21
N GLU A 71 12.26 -0.34 14.30
CA GLU A 71 13.16 0.80 14.54
C GLU A 71 12.66 1.69 15.69
N VAL A 72 11.38 2.05 15.69
CA VAL A 72 10.74 2.80 16.79
C VAL A 72 10.94 2.09 18.12
N LYS A 73 10.73 0.77 18.17
CA LYS A 73 10.94 -0.03 19.38
C LYS A 73 12.40 0.04 19.84
N GLN A 74 13.35 -0.17 18.95
CA GLN A 74 14.78 -0.13 19.27
C GLN A 74 15.20 1.24 19.81
N LEU A 75 14.85 2.32 19.11
CA LEU A 75 15.18 3.68 19.54
C LEU A 75 14.53 4.02 20.88
N THR A 76 13.30 3.55 21.13
CA THR A 76 12.62 3.76 22.41
C THR A 76 13.33 3.02 23.56
N GLU A 77 13.80 1.80 23.32
CA GLU A 77 14.57 1.02 24.29
C GLU A 77 15.92 1.67 24.58
N GLU A 78 16.61 2.14 23.55
CA GLU A 78 17.89 2.85 23.67
C GLU A 78 17.73 4.17 24.44
N ALA A 79 16.72 4.97 24.12
CA ALA A 79 16.45 6.22 24.85
C ALA A 79 16.16 5.96 26.34
N LYS A 80 15.39 4.92 26.66
CA LYS A 80 15.13 4.50 28.05
C LYS A 80 16.41 4.06 28.75
N TYR A 81 17.23 3.25 28.06
CA TYR A 81 18.51 2.79 28.60
C TYR A 81 19.44 3.96 28.92
N LEU A 82 19.66 4.87 27.96
CA LEU A 82 20.49 6.06 28.14
C LEU A 82 19.97 6.96 29.26
N SER A 83 18.65 7.17 29.33
CA SER A 83 18.03 7.92 30.42
C SER A 83 18.31 7.27 31.79
N SER A 84 18.19 5.94 31.89
CA SER A 84 18.51 5.19 33.11
C SER A 84 19.98 5.32 33.49
N VAL A 85 20.90 5.25 32.52
CA VAL A 85 22.34 5.43 32.77
C VAL A 85 22.60 6.83 33.31
N LEU A 86 22.03 7.87 32.69
CA LEU A 86 22.17 9.26 33.13
C LEU A 86 21.62 9.48 34.54
N SER A 87 20.41 8.98 34.83
CA SER A 87 19.81 9.09 36.17
C SER A 87 20.64 8.36 37.24
N SER A 88 21.26 7.23 36.91
CA SER A 88 22.16 6.53 37.84
C SER A 88 23.48 7.27 38.10
N HIS A 89 23.93 8.05 37.11
CA HIS A 89 25.17 8.82 37.19
C HIS A 89 24.98 10.19 37.88
N GLU A 90 23.79 10.80 37.76
CA GLU A 90 23.44 12.09 38.36
C GLU A 90 23.93 12.31 39.81
N PRO A 91 23.71 11.38 40.78
CA PRO A 91 24.20 11.54 42.15
C PRO A 91 25.73 11.50 42.30
N LEU A 92 26.46 10.91 41.35
CA LEU A 92 27.93 10.89 41.33
C LEU A 92 28.50 12.15 40.69
N CYS A 93 27.78 12.72 39.71
CA CYS A 93 28.18 13.88 38.94
C CYS A 93 28.16 15.19 39.75
N THR A 94 27.26 15.30 40.72
CA THR A 94 27.13 16.49 41.59
C THR A 94 28.39 16.80 42.40
N ALA A 95 29.27 15.82 42.64
CA ALA A 95 30.56 16.07 43.31
C ALA A 95 31.54 16.90 42.44
N LEU A 96 31.40 16.88 41.11
CA LEU A 96 32.27 17.63 40.18
C LEU A 96 31.69 19.01 39.81
N ALA A 97 30.36 19.16 39.76
CA ALA A 97 29.70 20.43 39.43
C ALA A 97 29.95 21.54 40.48
N HIS A 98 30.17 21.18 41.74
CA HIS A 98 30.53 22.15 42.79
C HIS A 98 31.91 22.80 42.57
N HIS A 99 32.82 22.18 41.81
CA HIS A 99 34.13 22.77 41.50
C HIS A 99 34.09 23.71 40.28
N SER A 100 33.06 23.61 39.43
CA SER A 100 32.88 24.46 38.25
C SER A 100 32.10 25.75 38.55
N ASN A 101 31.32 25.78 39.63
CA ASN A 101 30.44 26.91 39.95
C ASN A 101 31.17 28.14 40.55
N TYR A 102 32.44 28.01 40.93
CA TYR A 102 33.25 29.13 41.44
C TYR A 102 33.84 30.03 40.34
N HIS A 103 33.77 29.64 39.06
CA HIS A 103 34.49 30.32 37.98
C HIS A 103 33.63 31.21 37.06
N HIS A 104 32.31 31.34 37.28
CA HIS A 104 31.40 32.07 36.37
C HIS A 104 30.89 33.43 36.89
N GLN A 105 31.38 33.96 38.01
CA GLN A 105 30.86 35.22 38.58
C GLN A 105 31.37 36.52 37.92
N HIS A 106 32.12 36.43 36.81
CA HIS A 106 32.58 37.61 36.08
C HIS A 106 32.31 37.41 34.59
N ILE A 107 31.17 37.93 34.11
CA ILE A 107 30.95 38.61 32.81
C ILE A 107 29.44 38.85 32.70
N THR A 108 28.97 40.01 33.16
CA THR A 108 27.66 40.56 32.77
C THR A 108 27.90 41.52 31.62
N VAL A 109 27.35 41.24 30.43
CA VAL A 109 27.35 42.17 29.29
C VAL A 109 25.91 42.70 29.11
N PRO A 110 25.69 44.03 29.02
CA PRO A 110 24.35 44.58 28.93
C PRO A 110 23.72 44.29 27.57
N HIS A 111 22.47 43.85 27.62
CA HIS A 111 21.61 43.61 26.48
C HIS A 111 21.13 44.95 25.88
N TYR A 112 21.46 45.24 24.63
CA TYR A 112 20.85 46.34 23.87
C TYR A 112 19.80 45.79 22.89
N GLN A 113 18.57 46.31 22.98
CA GLN A 113 17.50 46.08 22.00
C GLN A 113 17.55 47.18 20.93
N HIS A 114 17.40 46.78 19.66
CA HIS A 114 16.95 47.62 18.55
C HIS A 114 15.68 47.00 17.97
#